data_AF-A0A0J9VGR4-F1
#
_entry.id   AF-A0A0J9VGR4-F1
#
_cell.length_a   1.000
_cell.length_b   1.000
_cell.length_c   1.000
_cell.angle_alpha   90.00
_cell.angle_beta   90.00
_cell.angle_gamma   90.00
#
_symmetry.space_group_name_H-M   'P 1'
#
loop_
_entity.id
_entity.type
_entity.pdbx_description
1 polymer ?
#
loop_
_entity_poly.entity_id
_entity_poly.type
_entity_poly.pdbx_seq_one_letter_code
_entity_poly.pdbx_strand_id
1 'polypeptide(L)'
;MVRRYAEEQLLLVTRRYVKKFGNPEPGDTVVGYARFGEVCRDLDSITNVLWKSGTPSLQIPFLLRLTSDFTRYVRSFPPAPKASFAILRKLDHCFASLLCGQDIETHETLPGFENGLRGGMTTTEMIRCRSLVDQCRVLMVEVMRDPAEEDEEDEEAETDTDTDAEEPGIKGWGGVEDDDEMMLQLDAARVFEKTIVQLNERLGDLEPLQMSAD
;
A
#
# COMPACT_ATOMS: atom_id res chain seq x y z
N MET A 1 -26.06 7.70 4.69
CA MET A 1 -25.97 7.48 3.22
C MET A 1 -24.58 6.96 2.83
N VAL A 2 -23.49 7.64 3.23
CA VAL A 2 -22.10 7.22 2.91
C VAL A 2 -21.75 5.80 3.38
N ARG A 3 -22.09 5.44 4.63
CA ARG A 3 -21.86 4.07 5.15
C ARG A 3 -22.45 2.99 4.25
N ARG A 4 -23.74 3.10 3.94
CA ARG A 4 -24.46 2.13 3.09
C ARG A 4 -23.83 2.05 1.70
N TYR A 5 -23.48 3.20 1.11
CA TYR A 5 -22.78 3.23 -0.17
C TYR A 5 -21.45 2.48 -0.09
N ALA A 6 -20.61 2.75 0.92
CA ALA A 6 -19.32 2.09 1.07
C ALA A 6 -19.47 0.57 1.29
N GLU A 7 -20.47 0.13 2.06
CA GLU A 7 -20.80 -1.29 2.26
C GLU A 7 -21.22 -1.97 0.95
N GLU A 8 -22.12 -1.33 0.19
CA GLU A 8 -22.57 -1.84 -1.12
C GLU A 8 -21.43 -1.93 -2.12
N GLN A 9 -20.56 -0.91 -2.18
CA GLN A 9 -19.41 -0.92 -3.08
C GLN A 9 -18.35 -1.96 -2.67
N LEU A 10 -18.04 -2.11 -1.38
CA LEU A 10 -17.13 -3.16 -0.91
C LEU A 10 -17.67 -4.56 -1.18
N LEU A 11 -18.99 -4.76 -1.05
CA LEU A 11 -19.63 -6.02 -1.41
C LEU A 11 -19.52 -6.28 -2.92
N LEU A 12 -19.73 -5.26 -3.74
CA LEU A 12 -19.54 -5.37 -5.20
C LEU A 12 -18.09 -5.71 -5.55
N VAL A 13 -17.11 -5.03 -4.94
CA VAL A 13 -15.69 -5.32 -5.11
C VAL A 13 -15.38 -6.77 -4.74
N THR A 14 -15.89 -7.25 -3.61
CA THR A 14 -15.71 -8.65 -3.17
C THR A 14 -16.32 -9.63 -4.18
N ARG A 15 -17.53 -9.36 -4.68
CA ARG A 15 -18.19 -10.22 -5.67
C ARG A 15 -17.42 -10.27 -7.00
N ARG A 16 -16.95 -9.11 -7.49
CA ARG A 16 -16.11 -9.04 -8.69
C ARG A 16 -14.78 -9.77 -8.52
N TYR A 17 -14.17 -9.68 -7.33
CA TYR A 17 -12.96 -10.45 -7.02
C TYR A 17 -13.21 -11.96 -7.05
N VAL A 18 -14.28 -12.44 -6.40
CA VAL A 18 -14.62 -13.88 -6.42
C VAL A 18 -14.92 -14.37 -7.83
N LYS A 19 -15.66 -13.59 -8.63
CA LYS A 19 -16.04 -13.95 -10.01
C LYS A 19 -14.85 -14.05 -10.97
N LYS A 20 -13.68 -13.49 -10.64
CA LYS A 20 -12.43 -13.70 -11.39
C LYS A 20 -12.03 -15.18 -11.47
N PHE A 21 -12.31 -15.96 -10.43
CA PHE A 21 -11.93 -17.37 -10.34
C PHE A 21 -13.02 -18.32 -10.82
N GLY A 22 -14.19 -17.79 -11.19
CA GLY A 22 -15.34 -18.57 -11.64
C GLY A 22 -15.53 -18.48 -13.15
N ASN A 23 -16.29 -19.43 -13.69
CA ASN A 23 -16.75 -19.35 -15.08
C ASN A 23 -17.88 -18.33 -15.21
N PRO A 24 -17.96 -17.56 -16.32
CA PRO A 24 -19.10 -16.70 -16.59
C PRO A 24 -20.39 -17.53 -16.69
N GLU A 25 -21.37 -17.20 -15.85
CA GLU A 25 -22.68 -17.84 -15.88
C GLU A 25 -23.67 -17.01 -16.73
N PRO A 26 -24.47 -17.64 -17.60
CA PRO A 26 -25.50 -16.93 -18.36
C PRO A 26 -26.48 -16.22 -17.41
N GLY A 27 -26.60 -14.89 -17.55
CA GLY A 27 -27.49 -14.07 -16.72
C GLY A 27 -26.82 -13.38 -15.53
N ASP A 28 -25.51 -13.57 -15.32
CA ASP A 28 -24.79 -12.87 -14.25
C ASP A 28 -24.61 -11.38 -14.59
N THR A 29 -25.04 -10.51 -13.68
CA THR A 29 -24.96 -9.05 -13.85
C THR A 29 -23.63 -8.47 -13.42
N VAL A 30 -22.77 -9.27 -12.77
CA VAL A 30 -21.49 -8.82 -12.21
C VAL A 30 -20.34 -9.54 -12.88
N VAL A 31 -19.48 -8.77 -13.54
CA VAL A 31 -18.30 -9.29 -14.25
C VAL A 31 -17.08 -9.28 -13.33
N GLY A 32 -16.35 -10.41 -13.33
CA GLY A 32 -15.11 -10.55 -12.57
C GLY A 32 -14.01 -9.58 -13.03
N TYR A 33 -13.04 -9.30 -12.16
CA TYR A 33 -11.92 -8.44 -12.54
C TYR A 33 -10.97 -9.10 -13.53
N ALA A 34 -10.64 -8.40 -14.61
CA ALA A 34 -9.64 -8.86 -15.58
C ALA A 34 -8.21 -8.50 -15.15
N ARG A 35 -8.01 -7.31 -14.60
CA ARG A 35 -6.69 -6.74 -14.25
C ARG A 35 -6.72 -6.06 -12.88
N PHE A 36 -5.57 -6.02 -12.20
CA PHE A 36 -5.49 -5.41 -10.87
C PHE A 36 -5.79 -3.92 -10.87
N GLY A 37 -5.50 -3.22 -11.97
CA GLY A 37 -5.84 -1.80 -12.11
C GLY A 37 -7.34 -1.49 -12.00
N GLU A 38 -8.23 -2.46 -12.28
CA GLU A 38 -9.67 -2.29 -12.05
C GLU A 38 -10.02 -2.38 -10.56
N VAL A 39 -9.39 -3.31 -9.83
CA VAL A 39 -9.51 -3.39 -8.37
C VAL A 39 -9.06 -2.07 -7.75
N CYS A 40 -7.88 -1.59 -8.13
CA CYS A 40 -7.33 -0.33 -7.63
C CYS A 40 -8.28 0.85 -7.90
N ARG A 41 -8.90 0.90 -9.08
CA ARG A 41 -9.87 1.96 -9.44
C ARG A 41 -11.13 1.91 -8.57
N ASP A 42 -11.67 0.73 -8.32
CA ASP A 42 -12.87 0.59 -7.50
C ASP A 42 -12.55 0.95 -6.03
N LEU A 43 -11.40 0.50 -5.50
CA LEU A 43 -10.91 0.89 -4.17
C LEU A 43 -10.62 2.40 -4.06
N ASP A 44 -10.09 3.01 -5.12
CA ASP A 44 -9.84 4.46 -5.21
C ASP A 44 -11.13 5.26 -5.10
N SER A 45 -12.16 4.86 -5.85
CA SER A 45 -13.48 5.50 -5.81
C SER A 45 -14.06 5.46 -4.39
N ILE A 46 -13.98 4.31 -3.71
CA ILE A 46 -14.47 4.17 -2.34
C ILE A 46 -13.65 5.06 -1.38
N THR A 47 -12.32 5.04 -1.50
CA THR A 47 -11.41 5.87 -0.69
C THR A 47 -11.75 7.35 -0.83
N ASN A 48 -11.95 7.85 -2.05
CA ASN A 48 -12.27 9.26 -2.30
C ASN A 48 -13.61 9.68 -1.63
N VAL A 49 -14.62 8.81 -1.66
CA VAL A 49 -15.92 9.08 -1.02
C VAL A 49 -15.81 9.04 0.51
N LEU A 50 -15.07 8.07 1.05
CA LEU A 50 -14.82 7.97 2.49
C LEU A 50 -14.04 9.19 2.99
N TRP A 51 -12.98 9.59 2.29
CA TRP A 51 -12.17 10.75 2.67
C TRP A 51 -13.02 12.04 2.72
N LYS A 52 -13.83 12.28 1.70
CA LYS A 52 -14.76 13.42 1.65
C LYS A 52 -15.85 13.41 2.73
N SER A 53 -16.10 12.28 3.39
CA SER A 53 -17.14 12.18 4.42
C SER A 53 -16.79 12.89 5.73
N GLY A 54 -15.51 13.18 5.99
CA GLY A 54 -15.05 13.86 7.20
C GLY A 54 -15.53 13.21 8.51
N THR A 55 -15.74 11.90 8.51
CA THR A 55 -16.28 11.19 9.67
C THR A 55 -15.29 10.10 10.09
N PRO A 56 -14.38 10.36 11.04
CA PRO A 56 -13.29 9.44 11.40
C PRO A 56 -13.77 8.05 11.80
N SER A 57 -14.85 7.97 12.59
CA SER A 57 -15.48 6.71 13.02
C SER A 57 -16.06 5.86 11.87
N LEU A 58 -16.26 6.47 10.70
CA LEU A 58 -16.60 5.78 9.46
C LEU A 58 -15.34 5.51 8.63
N GLN A 59 -14.44 6.48 8.51
CA GLN A 59 -13.25 6.37 7.67
C GLN A 59 -12.32 5.26 8.14
N ILE A 60 -11.94 5.24 9.42
CA ILE A 60 -10.96 4.32 9.99
C ILE A 60 -11.29 2.85 9.70
N PRO A 61 -12.47 2.31 10.09
CA PRO A 61 -12.75 0.89 9.87
C PRO A 61 -12.82 0.51 8.39
N PHE A 62 -13.30 1.41 7.52
CA PHE A 62 -13.39 1.13 6.08
C PHE A 62 -12.02 1.22 5.39
N LEU A 63 -11.16 2.16 5.76
CA LEU A 63 -9.79 2.27 5.22
C LEU A 63 -8.94 1.06 5.63
N LEU A 64 -9.08 0.58 6.88
CA LEU A 64 -8.46 -0.67 7.32
C LEU A 64 -8.94 -1.86 6.49
N ARG A 65 -10.24 -1.92 6.17
CA ARG A 65 -10.81 -2.96 5.31
C ARG A 65 -10.30 -2.86 3.87
N LEU A 66 -10.25 -1.67 3.28
CA LEU A 66 -9.73 -1.44 1.93
C LEU A 66 -8.27 -1.88 1.80
N THR A 67 -7.44 -1.54 2.79
CA THR A 67 -6.04 -1.95 2.84
C THR A 67 -5.91 -3.47 2.95
N SER A 68 -6.72 -4.10 3.81
CA SER A 68 -6.77 -5.56 3.92
C SER A 68 -7.20 -6.25 2.61
N ASP A 69 -8.22 -5.72 1.93
CA ASP A 69 -8.70 -6.27 0.66
C ASP A 69 -7.64 -6.08 -0.44
N PHE A 70 -6.99 -4.91 -0.51
CA PHE A 70 -5.87 -4.65 -1.40
C PHE A 70 -4.74 -5.69 -1.23
N THR A 71 -4.24 -5.84 0.01
CA THR A 71 -3.15 -6.77 0.34
C THR A 71 -3.51 -8.21 -0.01
N ARG A 72 -4.77 -8.59 0.16
CA ARG A 72 -5.24 -9.93 -0.23
C ARG A 72 -5.31 -10.10 -1.75
N TYR A 73 -5.80 -9.10 -2.45
CA TYR A 73 -6.16 -9.25 -3.86
C TYR A 73 -4.95 -9.12 -4.79
N VAL A 74 -3.95 -8.31 -4.44
CA VAL A 74 -2.81 -8.00 -5.33
C VAL A 74 -2.09 -9.26 -5.84
N ARG A 75 -1.90 -10.28 -4.99
CA ARG A 75 -1.26 -11.56 -5.36
C ARG A 75 -2.01 -12.37 -6.43
N SER A 76 -3.27 -12.05 -6.70
CA SER A 76 -4.10 -12.81 -7.64
C SER A 76 -4.03 -12.28 -9.08
N PHE A 77 -3.19 -11.29 -9.34
CA PHE A 77 -3.11 -10.61 -10.63
C PHE A 77 -1.66 -10.36 -11.01
N PRO A 78 -1.36 -10.20 -12.32
CA PRO A 78 -0.12 -9.57 -12.74
C PRO A 78 0.06 -8.20 -12.07
N PRO A 79 1.30 -7.80 -11.74
CA PRO A 79 1.59 -6.51 -11.12
C PRO A 79 1.01 -5.35 -11.93
N ALA A 80 0.50 -4.33 -11.23
CA ALA A 80 0.03 -3.08 -11.84
C ALA A 80 0.61 -1.87 -11.10
N PRO A 81 1.94 -1.63 -11.19
CA PRO A 81 2.67 -0.72 -10.29
C PRO A 81 2.05 0.68 -10.18
N LYS A 82 1.80 1.32 -11.33
CA LYS A 82 1.22 2.67 -11.39
C LYS A 82 -0.13 2.77 -10.66
N ALA A 83 -0.99 1.76 -10.81
CA ALA A 83 -2.30 1.74 -10.17
C ALA A 83 -2.20 1.42 -8.67
N SER A 84 -1.34 0.46 -8.30
CA SER A 84 -1.07 0.07 -6.92
C SER A 84 -0.51 1.23 -6.10
N PHE A 85 0.56 1.86 -6.57
CA PHE A 85 1.19 2.97 -5.83
C PHE A 85 0.29 4.21 -5.77
N ALA A 86 -0.57 4.44 -6.77
CA ALA A 86 -1.54 5.53 -6.71
C ALA A 86 -2.54 5.36 -5.55
N ILE A 87 -3.12 4.17 -5.37
CA ILE A 87 -4.05 3.94 -4.26
C ILE A 87 -3.33 3.87 -2.91
N LEU A 88 -2.15 3.25 -2.84
CA LEU A 88 -1.37 3.16 -1.61
C LEU A 88 -0.93 4.54 -1.10
N ARG A 89 -0.52 5.47 -1.97
CA ARG A 89 -0.23 6.86 -1.57
C ARG A 89 -1.43 7.58 -0.97
N LYS A 90 -2.64 7.32 -1.49
CA LYS A 90 -3.87 7.89 -0.91
C LYS A 90 -4.22 7.27 0.43
N LEU A 91 -4.09 5.95 0.56
CA LEU A 91 -4.32 5.27 1.84
C LEU A 91 -3.30 5.75 2.89
N ASP A 92 -2.04 5.93 2.49
CA ASP A 92 -0.99 6.49 3.34
C ASP A 92 -1.33 7.91 3.81
N HIS A 93 -1.75 8.79 2.90
CA HIS A 93 -2.23 10.13 3.24
C HIS A 93 -3.39 10.09 4.25
N CYS A 94 -4.41 9.26 3.97
CA CYS A 94 -5.59 9.15 4.83
C CYS A 94 -5.23 8.66 6.23
N PHE A 95 -4.45 7.59 6.36
CA PHE A 95 -4.09 7.04 7.66
C PHE A 95 -3.18 7.99 8.45
N ALA A 96 -2.13 8.53 7.82
CA ALA A 96 -1.24 9.48 8.48
C ALA A 96 -2.02 10.70 9.00
N SER A 97 -2.91 11.25 8.18
CA SER A 97 -3.75 12.39 8.58
C SER A 97 -4.73 12.06 9.71
N LEU A 98 -5.33 10.86 9.69
CA LEU A 98 -6.23 10.40 10.77
C LEU A 98 -5.50 10.11 12.08
N LEU A 99 -4.23 9.73 12.03
CA LEU A 99 -3.40 9.46 13.21
C LEU A 99 -3.02 10.75 13.94
N CYS A 100 -2.76 11.84 13.21
CA CYS A 100 -2.43 13.15 13.79
C CYS A 100 -3.63 14.11 13.90
N GLY A 101 -4.79 13.74 13.35
CA GLY A 101 -6.02 14.55 13.40
C GLY A 101 -5.99 15.81 12.54
N GLN A 102 -5.01 15.94 11.67
CA GLN A 102 -4.83 17.04 10.73
C GLN A 102 -4.50 16.47 9.35
N ASP A 103 -4.90 17.15 8.29
CA ASP A 103 -4.42 16.77 6.96
C ASP A 103 -2.90 17.02 6.89
N ILE A 104 -2.12 15.96 6.61
CA ILE A 104 -0.66 16.01 6.75
C ILE A 104 0.03 16.93 5.72
N GLU A 105 -0.67 17.35 4.68
CA GLU A 105 -0.13 18.23 3.64
C GLU A 105 -0.51 19.70 3.87
N THR A 106 -1.75 19.94 4.32
CA THR A 106 -2.27 21.30 4.54
C THR A 106 -2.17 21.77 5.99
N HIS A 107 -1.94 20.84 6.92
CA HIS A 107 -1.98 21.06 8.38
C HIS A 107 -3.34 21.56 8.89
N GLU A 108 -4.40 21.47 8.09
CA GLU A 108 -5.75 21.81 8.52
C GLU A 108 -6.30 20.72 9.45
N THR A 109 -7.00 21.14 10.51
CA THR A 109 -7.64 20.19 11.42
C THR A 109 -8.74 19.42 10.69
N LEU A 110 -8.70 18.09 10.79
CA LEU A 110 -9.69 17.25 10.16
C LEU A 110 -11.04 17.37 10.88
N PRO A 111 -12.16 17.26 10.16
CA PRO A 111 -13.47 17.15 10.78
C PRO A 111 -13.55 15.99 11.77
N GLY A 112 -14.11 16.23 12.95
CA GLY A 112 -14.18 15.25 14.05
C GLY A 112 -12.96 15.22 14.97
N PHE A 113 -11.97 16.09 14.75
CA PHE A 113 -10.78 16.26 15.58
C PHE A 113 -10.70 17.63 16.27
N GLU A 114 -11.81 18.39 16.30
CA GLU A 114 -11.87 19.74 16.91
C GLU A 114 -11.56 19.68 18.42
N ASN A 115 -11.81 18.53 19.04
CA ASN A 115 -11.51 18.26 20.46
C ASN A 115 -10.27 17.37 20.65
N GLY A 116 -9.35 17.38 19.67
CA GLY A 116 -8.14 16.56 19.65
C GLY A 116 -8.37 15.12 19.18
N LEU A 117 -7.44 14.23 19.52
CA LEU A 117 -7.33 12.87 18.96
C LEU A 117 -8.35 11.86 19.48
N ARG A 118 -9.34 12.28 20.28
CA ARG A 118 -10.37 11.38 20.84
C ARG A 118 -11.26 10.76 19.76
N GLY A 119 -11.43 11.44 18.63
CA GLY A 119 -12.15 10.92 17.46
C GLY A 119 -11.30 10.06 16.53
N GLY A 120 -9.98 9.97 16.77
CA GLY A 120 -9.03 9.25 15.94
C GLY A 120 -8.97 7.75 16.25
N MET A 121 -7.90 7.11 15.76
CA MET A 121 -7.70 5.67 15.96
C MET A 121 -7.48 5.32 17.43
N THR A 122 -8.20 4.31 17.90
CA THR A 122 -7.93 3.63 19.17
C THR A 122 -6.61 2.85 19.12
N THR A 123 -6.02 2.51 20.26
CA THR A 123 -4.80 1.68 20.32
C THR A 123 -4.94 0.36 19.55
N THR A 124 -6.09 -0.30 19.66
CA THR A 124 -6.37 -1.53 18.90
C THR A 124 -6.40 -1.29 17.39
N GLU A 125 -6.99 -0.19 16.94
CA GLU A 125 -6.99 0.20 15.52
C GLU A 125 -5.59 0.56 15.04
N MET A 126 -4.78 1.24 15.85
CA MET A 126 -3.40 1.58 15.52
C MET A 126 -2.52 0.33 15.38
N ILE A 127 -2.61 -0.63 16.31
CA ILE A 127 -1.89 -1.91 16.21
C ILE A 127 -2.31 -2.68 14.96
N ARG A 128 -3.61 -2.71 14.67
CA ARG A 128 -4.13 -3.32 13.44
C ARG A 128 -3.64 -2.60 12.18
N CYS A 129 -3.64 -1.27 12.19
CA CYS A 129 -3.12 -0.45 11.10
C CYS A 129 -1.66 -0.78 10.86
N ARG A 130 -0.82 -0.78 11.91
CA ARG A 130 0.60 -1.13 11.85
C ARG A 130 0.82 -2.50 11.22
N SER A 131 0.12 -3.52 11.72
CA SER A 131 0.22 -4.88 11.17
C SER A 131 -0.16 -4.95 9.69
N LEU A 132 -1.21 -4.24 9.27
CA LEU A 132 -1.65 -4.22 7.88
C LEU A 132 -0.67 -3.48 6.96
N VAL A 133 -0.16 -2.31 7.38
CA VAL A 133 0.78 -1.55 6.56
C VAL A 133 2.12 -2.27 6.44
N ASP A 134 2.62 -2.88 7.51
CA ASP A 134 3.86 -3.67 7.49
C ASP A 134 3.73 -4.87 6.53
N GLN A 135 2.62 -5.61 6.61
CA GLN A 135 2.33 -6.72 5.69
C GLN A 135 2.22 -6.24 4.23
N CYS A 136 1.56 -5.10 4.01
CA CYS A 136 1.41 -4.55 2.68
C CYS A 136 2.77 -4.13 2.09
N ARG A 137 3.64 -3.51 2.88
CA ARG A 137 4.97 -3.09 2.43
C ARG A 137 5.82 -4.27 1.96
N VAL A 138 5.94 -5.30 2.79
CA VAL A 138 6.70 -6.51 2.44
C VAL A 138 6.14 -7.13 1.16
N LEU A 139 4.82 -7.23 1.08
CA LEU A 139 4.16 -7.76 -0.11
C LEU A 139 4.42 -6.90 -1.36
N MET A 140 4.41 -5.58 -1.23
CA MET A 140 4.62 -4.71 -2.37
C MET A 140 6.06 -4.79 -2.87
N VAL A 141 7.05 -4.99 -2.00
CA VAL A 141 8.42 -5.29 -2.43
C VAL A 141 8.47 -6.63 -3.17
N GLU A 142 7.84 -7.68 -2.62
CA GLU A 142 7.78 -9.02 -3.24
C GLU A 142 7.11 -9.00 -4.63
N VAL A 143 5.96 -8.33 -4.76
CA VAL A 143 5.19 -8.28 -6.02
C VAL A 143 5.84 -7.41 -7.09
N MET A 144 6.69 -6.47 -6.67
CA MET A 144 7.34 -5.51 -7.56
C MET A 144 8.76 -5.92 -7.96
N ARG A 145 9.28 -7.02 -7.39
CA ARG A 145 10.53 -7.61 -7.84
C ARG A 145 10.36 -8.21 -9.24
N ASP A 146 11.32 -7.99 -10.13
CA ASP A 146 11.33 -8.68 -11.42
C ASP A 146 11.69 -10.17 -11.21
N PRO A 147 10.91 -11.13 -11.73
CA PRO A 147 11.32 -12.53 -11.72
C PRO A 147 12.66 -12.81 -12.42
N ALA A 148 13.18 -11.90 -13.25
CA ALA A 148 14.51 -12.02 -13.85
C ALA A 148 15.67 -11.84 -12.85
N GLU A 149 15.44 -11.21 -11.69
CA GLU A 149 16.47 -11.05 -10.64
C GLU A 149 16.74 -12.34 -9.83
N GLU A 150 15.93 -13.40 -9.99
CA GLU A 150 16.12 -14.68 -9.28
C GLU A 150 17.13 -15.61 -9.99
N ASP A 151 17.52 -15.32 -11.24
CA ASP A 151 18.47 -16.12 -12.03
C ASP A 151 19.91 -15.56 -12.00
N GLU A 152 20.19 -14.49 -11.25
CA GLU A 152 21.52 -13.86 -11.13
C GLU A 152 22.26 -14.18 -9.81
N GLU A 153 21.91 -15.27 -9.12
CA GLU A 153 22.73 -15.79 -8.01
C GLU A 153 23.35 -17.14 -8.39
N ASP A 154 24.69 -17.13 -8.46
CA ASP A 154 25.64 -18.26 -8.54
C ASP A 154 26.03 -18.82 -9.93
N GLU A 155 26.62 -17.99 -10.79
CA GLU A 155 27.77 -18.45 -11.60
C GLU A 155 29.06 -17.81 -11.05
N GLU A 156 29.68 -18.47 -10.06
CA GLU A 156 31.10 -18.28 -9.75
C GLU A 156 31.93 -18.69 -10.99
N ALA A 157 32.06 -17.77 -11.94
CA ALA A 157 32.97 -17.91 -13.06
C ALA A 157 34.42 -17.73 -12.57
N GLU A 158 35.02 -18.78 -12.02
CA GLU A 158 36.48 -18.89 -11.98
C GLU A 158 37.00 -18.96 -13.42
N THR A 159 37.27 -17.77 -13.99
CA THR A 159 38.01 -17.62 -15.24
C THR A 159 39.44 -17.22 -14.90
N ASP A 160 40.26 -18.24 -14.66
CA ASP A 160 41.71 -18.11 -14.65
C ASP A 160 42.21 -18.08 -16.10
N THR A 161 42.41 -16.87 -16.64
CA THR A 161 43.28 -16.65 -17.81
C THR A 161 43.89 -15.26 -17.76
N ASP A 162 45.16 -15.20 -17.39
CA ASP A 162 46.10 -14.10 -17.70
C ASP A 162 46.10 -13.78 -19.20
N THR A 163 46.04 -12.50 -19.58
CA THR A 163 47.10 -11.74 -20.31
C THR A 163 46.54 -10.55 -21.12
N ASP A 164 47.15 -9.39 -20.86
CA ASP A 164 47.34 -8.16 -21.64
C ASP A 164 46.21 -7.18 -22.01
N ALA A 165 46.56 -5.93 -21.70
CA ALA A 165 45.91 -4.63 -21.92
C ALA A 165 45.37 -4.37 -23.32
N GLU A 166 44.19 -3.73 -23.39
CA GLU A 166 43.96 -2.41 -24.02
C GLU A 166 42.66 -1.78 -23.46
N GLU A 167 42.74 -0.58 -22.88
CA GLU A 167 41.61 0.38 -22.87
C GLU A 167 41.60 1.07 -24.25
N PRO A 168 40.45 1.42 -24.85
CA PRO A 168 39.36 2.13 -24.17
C PRO A 168 37.94 1.74 -24.62
N GLY A 169 36.99 1.88 -23.70
CA GLY A 169 35.58 1.80 -24.06
C GLY A 169 34.71 2.08 -22.86
N ILE A 170 34.47 3.36 -22.60
CA ILE A 170 33.37 3.82 -21.74
C ILE A 170 32.08 3.25 -22.36
N LYS A 171 31.67 2.05 -21.93
CA LYS A 171 30.33 1.53 -22.16
C LYS A 171 29.43 2.24 -21.16
N GLY A 172 29.02 3.45 -21.53
CA GLY A 172 27.78 4.00 -21.04
C GLY A 172 26.65 3.08 -21.48
N TRP A 173 26.17 2.25 -20.56
CA TRP A 173 24.94 1.46 -20.68
C TRP A 173 24.38 1.27 -19.27
N GLY A 174 23.98 2.38 -18.65
CA GLY A 174 22.83 2.37 -17.75
C GLY A 174 21.62 2.52 -18.66
N GLY A 175 20.96 1.41 -18.95
CA GLY A 175 19.78 1.39 -19.80
C GLY A 175 18.64 2.08 -19.09
N VAL A 176 17.71 2.67 -19.85
CA VAL A 176 16.48 3.29 -19.33
C VAL A 176 15.66 2.33 -18.43
N GLU A 177 15.92 1.02 -18.54
CA GLU A 177 15.35 -0.06 -17.73
C GLU A 177 15.86 -0.02 -16.26
N ASP A 178 17.14 0.28 -16.02
CA ASP A 178 17.71 0.41 -14.66
C ASP A 178 17.07 1.58 -13.89
N ASP A 179 16.79 2.69 -14.58
CA ASP A 179 16.18 3.88 -13.98
C ASP A 179 14.72 3.63 -13.60
N ASP A 180 13.95 2.93 -14.45
CA ASP A 180 12.54 2.60 -14.20
C ASP A 180 12.41 1.56 -13.07
N GLU A 181 13.30 0.58 -13.01
CA GLU A 181 13.37 -0.42 -11.94
C GLU A 181 13.79 0.19 -10.60
N MET A 182 14.83 1.02 -10.58
CA MET A 182 15.25 1.77 -9.40
C MET A 182 14.10 2.65 -8.87
N MET A 183 13.36 3.33 -9.76
CA MET A 183 12.20 4.14 -9.37
C MET A 183 11.06 3.29 -8.80
N LEU A 184 10.85 2.08 -9.33
CA LEU A 184 9.84 1.14 -8.84
C LEU A 184 10.20 0.57 -7.46
N GLN A 185 11.47 0.24 -7.23
CA GLN A 185 11.98 -0.18 -5.93
C GLN A 185 11.88 0.95 -4.90
N LEU A 186 12.22 2.19 -5.29
CA LEU A 186 12.04 3.37 -4.44
C LEU A 186 10.58 3.61 -4.08
N ASP A 187 9.65 3.49 -5.04
CA ASP A 187 8.21 3.60 -4.78
C ASP A 187 7.71 2.50 -3.84
N ALA A 188 8.21 1.27 -3.98
CA ALA A 188 7.89 0.15 -3.08
C ALA A 188 8.38 0.39 -1.65
N ALA A 189 9.60 0.91 -1.48
CA ALA A 189 10.17 1.23 -0.18
C ALA A 189 9.36 2.30 0.59
N ARG A 190 8.76 3.25 -0.15
CA ARG A 190 7.99 4.39 0.37
C ARG A 190 6.52 4.07 0.65
N VAL A 191 6.05 2.85 0.36
CA VAL A 191 4.68 2.44 0.69
C VAL A 191 4.43 2.64 2.19
N PHE A 192 3.37 3.39 2.54
CA PHE A 192 2.97 3.70 3.92
C PHE A 192 4.01 4.44 4.77
N GLU A 193 4.97 5.14 4.15
CA GLU A 193 6.02 5.90 4.86
C GLU A 193 5.44 6.89 5.88
N LYS A 194 4.49 7.74 5.48
CA LYS A 194 3.89 8.76 6.37
C LYS A 194 3.14 8.10 7.53
N THR A 195 2.39 7.05 7.23
CA THR A 195 1.59 6.31 8.21
C THR A 195 2.46 5.67 9.28
N ILE A 196 3.60 5.08 8.89
CA ILE A 196 4.52 4.43 9.84
C ILE A 196 5.15 5.45 10.78
N VAL A 197 5.57 6.61 10.27
CA VAL A 197 6.08 7.70 11.12
C VAL A 197 5.04 8.07 12.19
N GLN A 198 3.79 8.31 11.76
CA GLN A 198 2.72 8.68 12.67
C GLN A 198 2.34 7.56 13.65
N LEU A 199 2.35 6.30 13.22
CA LEU A 199 2.13 5.17 14.12
C LEU A 199 3.23 5.04 15.17
N ASN A 200 4.50 5.25 14.79
CA ASN A 200 5.62 5.16 15.72
C ASN A 200 5.57 6.27 16.77
N GLU A 201 5.22 7.50 16.38
CA GLU A 201 4.97 8.60 17.33
C GLU A 201 3.83 8.22 18.29
N ARG A 202 2.69 7.81 17.76
CA ARG A 202 1.48 7.54 18.55
C ARG A 202 1.58 6.30 19.45
N LEU A 203 2.29 5.26 19.01
CA LEU A 203 2.50 4.03 19.78
C LEU A 203 3.71 4.13 20.71
N GLY A 204 4.75 4.87 20.33
CA GLY A 204 5.91 5.15 21.19
C GLY A 204 5.52 5.98 22.42
N ASP A 205 4.62 6.94 22.27
CA ASP A 205 4.03 7.69 23.40
C ASP A 205 3.22 6.81 24.37
N LEU A 206 2.80 5.61 23.94
CA LEU A 206 2.02 4.67 24.74
C LEU A 206 2.88 3.66 25.52
N GLU A 207 4.19 3.59 25.27
CA GLU A 207 5.13 2.85 26.12
C GLU A 207 5.69 3.79 27.19
N PRO A 208 5.10 3.87 28.40
CA PRO A 208 5.76 4.56 29.49
C PRO A 208 7.07 3.83 29.83
N LEU A 209 8.14 4.60 29.96
CA LEU A 209 9.43 4.21 30.55
C LEU A 209 9.24 3.40 31.85
N GLN A 210 9.09 2.09 31.77
CA GLN A 210 9.36 1.19 32.90
C GLN A 210 10.86 0.95 32.96
N MET A 211 11.56 1.99 33.41
CA MET A 211 12.92 1.87 33.95
C MET A 211 12.94 2.49 35.35
N SER A 212 12.19 1.89 36.27
CA SER A 212 12.54 1.94 37.69
C SER A 212 13.10 0.58 38.06
N ALA A 213 14.43 0.44 37.94
CA ALA A 213 15.15 -0.57 38.70
C ALA A 213 15.42 0.04 40.07
N ASP A 214 14.78 -0.53 41.09
CA ASP A 214 15.19 -0.40 42.49
C ASP A 214 16.59 -0.99 42.71
#